data_AF-A0A4Y9P0L5-F1
#
_entry.id   AF-A0A4Y9P0L5-F1
#
_cell.length_a   1.000
_cell.length_b   1.000
_cell.length_c   1.000
_cell.angle_alpha   90.00
_cell.angle_beta   90.00
_cell.angle_gamma   90.00
#
_symmetry.space_group_name_H-M   'P 1'
#
loop_
_entity.id
_entity.type
_entity.pdbx_description
1 polymer ?
#
loop_
_entity_poly.entity_id
_entity_poly.type
_entity_poly.pdbx_seq_one_letter_code
_entity_poly.pdbx_strand_id
1 'polypeptide(L)' 'MRAGQITRFGGPEVLDVVDVPQPTPGDGQRLYDVSTAGVNFADTYH' A
#
# COMPACT_ATOMS: atom_id res chain seq x y z
N MET A 1 -1.62 9.94 5.26
CA MET A 1 -0.86 8.77 5.74
C MET A 1 0.18 8.39 4.70
N ARG A 2 1.30 7.81 5.12
CA ARG A 2 2.32 7.29 4.18
C ARG A 2 1.90 5.94 3.64
N ALA A 3 2.11 5.71 2.35
CA ALA A 3 1.80 4.45 1.68
C ALA A 3 2.88 4.11 0.64
N GLY A 4 3.17 2.82 0.47
CA GLY A 4 3.88 2.33 -0.72
C GLY A 4 2.90 2.28 -1.89
N GLN A 5 3.24 2.90 -3.02
CA GLN A 5 2.38 2.98 -4.20
C GLN A 5 3.16 2.64 -5.47
N ILE A 6 2.53 1.86 -6.34
CA ILE A 6 2.98 1.55 -7.70
C ILE A 6 1.92 2.10 -8.65
N THR A 7 2.32 2.95 -9.60
CA THR A 7 1.40 3.57 -10.59
C THR A 7 1.64 3.13 -12.03
N ARG A 8 2.70 2.35 -12.25
CA ARG A 8 3.08 1.76 -13.55
C ARG A 8 3.83 0.45 -13.33
N PHE A 9 3.74 -0.49 -14.28
CA PHE A 9 4.53 -1.71 -14.23
C PHE A 9 6.03 -1.42 -14.41
N GLY A 10 6.87 -2.21 -13.76
CA GLY A 10 8.33 -2.12 -13.82
C GLY A 10 9.00 -3.02 -12.78
N GLY A 11 10.31 -2.85 -12.60
CA GLY A 11 11.05 -3.46 -11.51
C GLY A 11 10.82 -2.72 -10.18
N PRO A 12 11.56 -3.05 -9.12
CA PRO A 12 11.40 -2.44 -7.80
C PRO A 12 11.49 -0.90 -7.78
N GLU A 13 12.15 -0.30 -8.76
CA GLU A 13 12.31 1.15 -8.92
C GLU A 13 11.00 1.92 -9.14
N VAL A 14 9.87 1.25 -9.35
CA VAL A 14 8.55 1.89 -9.52
C VAL A 14 7.73 1.95 -8.22
N LEU A 15 8.25 1.40 -7.11
CA LEU A 15 7.62 1.50 -5.81
C LEU A 15 8.05 2.79 -5.11
N ASP A 16 7.10 3.71 -4.95
CA ASP A 16 7.31 4.99 -4.26
C ASP A 16 6.62 5.00 -2.89
N VAL A 17 7.24 5.68 -1.91
CA VAL A 17 6.55 6.00 -0.65
C VAL A 17 5.99 7.41 -0.74
N VAL A 18 4.66 7.50 -0.76
CA VAL A 18 3.94 8.76 -0.97
C VAL A 18 3.00 9.06 0.19
N ASP A 19 2.61 10.32 0.33
CA ASP A 19 1.52 10.73 1.21
C ASP A 19 0.18 10.68 0.48
N VAL A 20 -0.80 10.01 1.10
CA VAL A 20 -2.18 9.90 0.61
C VAL A 20 -3.18 10.36 1.69
N PRO A 21 -4.41 10.76 1.32
CA PRO A 21 -5.46 11.03 2.29
C PRO A 21 -5.71 9.85 3.23
N GLN A 22 -6.11 10.13 4.47
CA GLN A 22 -6.49 9.07 5.41
C GLN A 22 -7.80 8.42 4.94
N PRO A 23 -7.86 7.07 4.84
CA PRO A 23 -9.09 6.40 4.42
C PRO A 23 -10.16 6.48 5.51
N THR A 24 -11.43 6.48 5.10
CA THR A 24 -12.59 6.35 5.97
C THR A 24 -13.23 4.98 5.71
N PRO A 25 -13.51 4.15 6.73
CA PRO A 25 -14.12 2.85 6.52
C PRO A 25 -15.59 3.00 6.08
N GLY A 26 -16.02 2.19 5.12
CA GLY A 26 -17.43 2.03 4.78
C GLY A 26 -18.14 1.00 5.65
N ASP A 27 -19.41 0.70 5.32
CA ASP A 27 -20.23 -0.26 6.07
C ASP A 27 -19.57 -1.65 6.13
N GLY A 28 -19.46 -2.19 7.35
CA GLY A 28 -18.83 -3.49 7.60
C GLY A 28 -17.30 -3.51 7.51
N GLN A 29 -16.65 -2.39 7.17
CA GLN A 29 -15.19 -2.29 7.13
C GLN A 29 -14.62 -1.83 8.48
N ARG A 30 -13.33 -2.11 8.70
CA ARG A 30 -12.56 -1.64 9.85
C ARG A 30 -11.34 -0.89 9.36
N LEU A 31 -11.04 0.23 10.00
CA LEU A 31 -9.81 0.97 9.80
C LEU A 31 -8.79 0.55 10.85
N TYR A 32 -7.56 0.24 10.42
CA TYR A 32 -6.47 -0.15 11.31
C TYR A 32 -5.31 0.84 11.17
N ASP A 33 -4.68 1.14 12.29
CA ASP A 33 -3.37 1.78 12.30
C ASP A 33 -2.29 0.69 12.14
N VAL A 34 -1.49 0.79 11.07
CA VAL A 34 -0.57 -0.27 10.65
C VAL A 34 0.81 0.01 11.22
N SER A 35 1.25 -0.79 12.20
CA SER A 35 2.61 -0.70 12.77
C SER A 35 3.66 -1.46 11.97
N THR A 36 3.26 -2.53 11.27
CA THR A 36 4.14 -3.39 10.48
C THR A 36 3.39 -3.92 9.25
N ALA A 37 4.07 -3.98 8.10
CA ALA A 37 3.59 -4.64 6.89
C ALA A 37 4.51 -5.82 6.53
N GLY A 38 3.92 -6.97 6.19
CA GLY A 38 4.66 -8.11 5.65
C GLY A 38 4.90 -7.96 4.15
N VAL A 39 6.03 -8.48 3.68
CA VAL A 39 6.35 -8.57 2.24
C VAL A 39 6.32 -10.04 1.85
N ASN A 40 5.66 -10.33 0.73
CA ASN A 40 5.51 -11.67 0.17
C ASN A 40 6.08 -11.71 -1.26
N PHE A 41 6.51 -12.89 -1.70
CA PHE A 41 6.94 -13.06 -3.10
C PHE A 41 5.81 -12.77 -4.09
N ALA A 42 4.55 -12.93 -3.67
CA ALA A 42 3.40 -12.57 -4.50
C ALA A 42 3.33 -11.06 -4.83
N ASP A 43 3.95 -10.20 -4.04
CA ASP A 43 3.95 -8.75 -4.24
C ASP A 43 4.77 -8.35 -5.48
N THR A 44 5.62 -9.24 -6.00
CA THR A 44 6.42 -9.00 -7.21
C THR A 44 5.77 -9.52 -8.48
N TYR A 45 4.58 -10.13 -8.41
CA TYR A 45 3.94 -10.70 -9.59
C TYR A 45 3.33 -9.62 -10.50
N HIS A 46 3.35 -9.92 -11.80
CA HIS A 46 2.79 -9.12 -12.88
C HIS A 46 1.35 -9.51 -13.18
#